data_AF-J3QLR8-F1
#
_entry.id   AF-J3QLR8-F1
#
_cell.length_a   1.000
_cell.length_b   1.000
_cell.length_c   1.000
_cell.angle_alpha   90.00
_cell.angle_beta   90.00
_cell.angle_gamma   90.00
#
_symmetry.space_group_name_H-M   'P 1'
#
loop_
_entity.id
_entity.type
_entity.pdbx_description
1 polymer ?
#
loop_
_entity_poly.entity_id
_entity_poly.type
_entity_poly.pdbx_seq_one_letter_code
_entity_poly.pdbx_strand_id
1 'polypeptide(L)'
;MAGSRLETVGSIFSRTRDLVRAGVLKEKPLWFDVYDAFPPLREPVFQRPRVRYGKAKAPIQDIWYHEDRIRAKFYSVYGSGQRAFDLFNPNFKSTCQRFVEKYTELQKLGETDEEKLFVETGKALLAEGVILRRVGEARTVSISLLKLLLGL
;
A
#
# COMPACT_ATOMS: atom_id res chain seq x y z
N MET A 1 -21.21 26.80 -35.80
CA MET A 1 -20.38 25.61 -36.06
C MET A 1 -21.19 24.37 -35.76
N ALA A 2 -21.29 23.43 -36.71
CA ALA A 2 -21.99 22.17 -36.50
C ALA A 2 -21.12 21.19 -35.68
N GLY A 3 -21.70 20.52 -34.70
CA GLY A 3 -21.01 19.55 -33.85
C GLY A 3 -21.99 18.75 -32.99
N SER A 4 -21.58 17.58 -32.52
CA SER A 4 -22.42 16.72 -31.68
C SER A 4 -22.11 16.94 -30.20
N ARG A 5 -23.12 17.37 -29.42
CA ARG A 5 -23.04 17.54 -27.96
C ARG A 5 -23.52 16.31 -27.17
N LEU A 6 -23.76 15.17 -27.84
CA LEU A 6 -24.28 13.95 -27.22
C LEU A 6 -23.17 13.20 -26.46
N GLU A 7 -22.97 13.53 -25.19
CA GLU A 7 -21.91 12.97 -24.34
C GLU A 7 -22.15 11.51 -23.92
N THR A 8 -23.42 11.09 -23.85
CA THR A 8 -23.81 9.72 -23.48
C THR A 8 -23.77 8.73 -24.63
N VAL A 9 -23.61 9.21 -25.87
CA VAL A 9 -23.64 8.40 -27.09
C VAL A 9 -22.23 8.22 -27.63
N GLY A 10 -21.71 6.99 -27.51
CA GLY A 10 -20.38 6.63 -28.02
C GLY A 10 -19.24 7.42 -27.37
N SER A 11 -18.21 7.68 -28.15
CA SER A 11 -17.03 8.44 -27.76
C SER A 11 -16.92 9.72 -28.58
N ILE A 12 -16.03 10.64 -28.20
CA ILE A 12 -15.72 11.80 -29.05
C ILE A 12 -15.14 11.38 -30.41
N PHE A 13 -14.33 10.32 -30.44
CA PHE A 13 -13.65 9.86 -31.64
C PHE A 13 -14.64 9.29 -32.66
N SER A 14 -15.51 8.37 -32.23
CA SER A 14 -16.56 7.79 -33.07
C SER A 14 -17.50 8.87 -33.60
N ARG A 15 -17.98 9.78 -32.74
CA ARG A 15 -18.85 10.89 -33.15
C ARG A 15 -18.19 11.81 -34.16
N THR A 16 -16.94 12.22 -33.93
CA THR A 16 -16.23 13.10 -34.85
C THR A 16 -15.92 12.41 -36.17
N ARG A 17 -15.51 11.14 -36.15
CA ARG A 17 -15.24 10.34 -37.35
C ARG A 17 -16.48 10.25 -38.24
N ASP A 18 -17.63 9.95 -37.64
CA ASP A 18 -18.87 9.77 -38.38
C ASP A 18 -19.40 11.12 -38.92
N LEU A 19 -19.23 12.22 -38.18
CA LEU A 19 -19.55 13.58 -38.66
C LEU A 19 -18.64 14.03 -39.82
N VAL A 20 -17.35 13.71 -39.78
CA VAL A 20 -16.40 13.96 -40.88
C VAL A 20 -16.81 13.14 -42.10
N ARG A 21 -17.09 11.85 -41.91
CA ARG A 21 -17.48 10.93 -43.00
C ARG A 21 -18.81 11.34 -43.66
N ALA A 22 -19.76 11.86 -42.90
CA ALA A 22 -21.03 12.37 -43.40
C ALA A 22 -20.92 13.76 -44.07
N GLY A 23 -19.76 14.40 -44.04
CA GLY A 23 -19.54 15.74 -44.60
C GLY A 23 -20.15 16.89 -43.78
N VAL A 24 -20.68 16.60 -42.59
CA VAL A 24 -21.22 17.62 -41.67
C VAL A 24 -20.08 18.44 -41.06
N LEU A 25 -18.99 17.77 -40.69
CA LEU A 25 -17.77 18.41 -40.21
C LEU A 25 -16.77 18.52 -41.36
N LYS A 26 -16.68 19.71 -41.97
CA LYS A 26 -15.83 19.96 -43.15
C LYS A 26 -14.34 19.88 -42.84
N GLU A 27 -13.94 20.36 -41.67
CA GLU A 27 -12.55 20.39 -41.22
C GLU A 27 -12.36 19.40 -40.07
N LYS A 28 -11.49 18.42 -40.27
CA LYS A 28 -11.09 17.47 -39.23
C LYS A 28 -10.31 18.20 -38.12
N PRO A 29 -10.61 17.95 -36.82
CA PRO A 29 -9.92 18.65 -35.75
C PRO A 29 -8.50 18.14 -35.59
N LEU A 30 -7.60 19.02 -35.11
CA LEU A 30 -6.16 18.75 -34.97
C LEU A 30 -5.85 17.47 -34.18
N TRP A 31 -6.62 17.18 -33.12
CA TRP A 31 -6.38 16.02 -32.27
C TRP A 31 -6.76 14.68 -32.92
N PHE A 32 -7.52 14.68 -34.02
CA PHE A 32 -8.07 13.46 -34.59
C PHE A 32 -6.98 12.53 -35.15
N ASP A 33 -5.99 13.09 -35.87
CA ASP A 33 -4.84 12.31 -36.37
C ASP A 33 -4.02 11.71 -35.24
N VAL A 34 -3.81 12.48 -34.17
CA VAL A 34 -3.06 12.04 -33.00
C VAL A 34 -3.77 10.88 -32.31
N TYR A 35 -5.10 10.95 -32.17
CA TYR A 35 -5.91 9.88 -31.59
C TYR A 35 -5.91 8.62 -32.47
N ASP A 36 -6.01 8.77 -33.78
CA ASP A 36 -6.02 7.63 -34.73
C ASP A 36 -4.66 6.92 -34.77
N ALA A 37 -3.57 7.67 -34.70
CA ALA A 37 -2.21 7.11 -34.64
C ALA A 37 -1.91 6.44 -33.28
N PHE A 38 -2.37 7.03 -32.18
CA PHE A 38 -2.10 6.56 -30.82
C PHE A 38 -3.39 6.43 -30.00
N PRO A 39 -4.26 5.45 -30.32
CA PRO A 39 -5.52 5.28 -29.63
C PRO A 39 -5.31 4.82 -28.17
N PRO A 40 -6.17 5.24 -27.23
CA PRO A 40 -6.11 4.78 -25.85
C PRO A 40 -6.47 3.29 -25.75
N LEU A 41 -5.98 2.60 -24.71
CA LEU A 41 -6.30 1.19 -24.44
C LEU A 41 -7.81 0.92 -24.31
N ARG A 42 -8.55 1.92 -23.82
CA ARG A 42 -10.00 1.86 -23.68
C ARG A 42 -10.63 3.11 -24.25
N GLU A 43 -11.62 2.92 -25.10
CA GLU A 43 -12.36 4.02 -25.70
C GLU A 43 -13.19 4.77 -24.63
N PRO A 44 -13.20 6.12 -24.63
CA PRO A 44 -13.89 6.93 -23.62
C PRO A 44 -15.40 7.00 -23.91
N VAL A 45 -16.07 5.87 -23.71
CA VAL A 45 -17.53 5.74 -23.81
C VAL A 45 -18.17 5.97 -22.45
N PHE A 46 -19.25 6.75 -22.43
CA PHE A 46 -20.03 6.98 -21.22
C PHE A 46 -20.56 5.66 -20.64
N GLN A 47 -20.35 5.44 -19.35
CA GLN A 47 -20.91 4.31 -18.61
C GLN A 47 -21.58 4.81 -17.34
N ARG A 48 -22.88 4.55 -17.21
CA ARG A 48 -23.62 4.89 -16.00
C ARG A 48 -23.20 3.96 -14.86
N PRO A 49 -22.65 4.47 -13.74
CA PRO A 49 -22.30 3.64 -12.60
C PRO A 49 -23.57 2.98 -12.03
N ARG A 50 -23.50 1.68 -11.77
CA ARG A 50 -24.59 0.90 -11.18
C ARG A 50 -24.16 0.34 -9.83
N VAL A 51 -25.08 0.35 -8.87
CA VAL A 51 -24.87 -0.29 -7.56
C VAL A 51 -24.90 -1.81 -7.73
N ARG A 52 -24.07 -2.50 -6.96
CA ARG A 52 -24.05 -3.96 -6.90
C ARG A 52 -25.10 -4.43 -5.89
N TYR A 53 -25.95 -5.38 -6.28
CA TYR A 53 -27.00 -5.95 -5.41
C TYR A 53 -26.78 -7.46 -5.23
N GLY A 54 -27.46 -8.04 -4.23
CA GLY A 54 -27.41 -9.47 -3.94
C GLY A 54 -26.01 -9.92 -3.52
N LYS A 55 -25.47 -10.95 -4.19
CA LYS A 55 -24.16 -11.54 -3.89
C LYS A 55 -23.00 -10.94 -4.71
N ALA A 56 -23.23 -9.88 -5.48
CA ALA A 56 -22.21 -9.28 -6.32
C ALA A 56 -21.13 -8.56 -5.48
N LYS A 57 -19.87 -8.99 -5.63
CA LYS A 57 -18.70 -8.39 -4.96
C LYS A 57 -17.76 -7.72 -5.98
N ALA A 58 -16.86 -6.87 -5.49
CA ALA A 58 -15.76 -6.37 -6.30
C ALA A 58 -14.73 -7.49 -6.53
N PRO A 59 -14.04 -7.51 -7.68
CA PRO A 59 -12.98 -8.50 -7.96
C PRO A 59 -11.65 -8.19 -7.28
N ILE A 60 -11.54 -7.07 -6.56
CA ILE A 60 -10.32 -6.61 -5.89
C ILE A 60 -10.07 -7.48 -4.66
N GLN A 61 -8.82 -7.88 -4.48
CA GLN A 61 -8.37 -8.70 -3.35
C GLN A 61 -7.48 -7.87 -2.42
N ASP A 62 -7.44 -8.24 -1.15
CA ASP A 62 -6.52 -7.65 -0.19
C ASP A 62 -5.07 -8.09 -0.50
N ILE A 63 -4.12 -7.18 -0.32
CA ILE A 63 -2.69 -7.44 -0.60
C ILE A 63 -2.02 -7.85 0.72
N TRP A 64 -1.61 -9.11 0.79
CA TRP A 64 -0.91 -9.68 1.94
C TRP A 64 0.41 -10.32 1.51
N TYR A 65 1.45 -10.11 2.32
CA TYR A 65 2.74 -10.75 2.15
C TYR A 65 3.08 -11.67 3.33
N HIS A 66 4.03 -12.58 3.13
CA HIS A 66 4.42 -13.52 4.18
C HIS A 66 5.02 -12.82 5.40
N GLU A 67 5.76 -11.74 5.18
CA GLU A 67 6.34 -10.93 6.23
C GLU A 67 5.31 -10.18 7.08
N ASP A 68 4.07 -10.00 6.61
CA ASP A 68 3.05 -9.31 7.39
C ASP A 68 2.69 -10.08 8.67
N ARG A 69 2.85 -11.42 8.66
CA ARG A 69 2.72 -12.25 9.87
C ARG A 69 3.79 -11.90 10.91
N ILE A 70 5.03 -11.73 10.46
CA ILE A 70 6.18 -11.37 11.29
C ILE A 70 6.00 -9.94 11.82
N ARG A 71 5.60 -9.00 10.95
CA ARG A 71 5.31 -7.61 11.33
C ARG A 71 4.19 -7.53 12.37
N ALA A 72 3.10 -8.29 12.19
CA ALA A 72 2.00 -8.33 13.15
C ALA A 72 2.48 -8.78 14.54
N LYS A 73 3.30 -9.83 14.60
CA LYS A 73 3.91 -10.32 15.86
C LYS A 73 4.89 -9.32 16.45
N PHE A 74 5.69 -8.65 15.63
CA PHE A 74 6.60 -7.60 16.08
C PHE A 74 5.83 -6.44 16.73
N TYR A 75 4.80 -5.93 16.07
CA TYR A 75 4.02 -4.81 16.58
C TYR A 75 3.15 -5.18 17.78
N SER A 76 2.70 -6.43 17.90
CA SER A 76 1.98 -6.88 19.10
C SER A 76 2.90 -6.97 20.32
N VAL A 77 4.15 -7.40 20.15
CA VAL A 77 5.12 -7.58 21.25
C VAL A 77 5.85 -6.28 21.61
N TYR A 78 6.32 -5.53 20.62
CA TYR A 78 7.20 -4.36 20.82
C TYR A 78 6.52 -3.02 20.50
N GLY A 79 5.40 -3.03 19.79
CA GLY A 79 4.70 -1.81 19.39
C GLY A 79 5.49 -0.98 18.38
N SER A 80 5.11 0.30 18.26
CA SER A 80 5.86 1.24 17.44
C SER A 80 7.15 1.61 18.16
N GLY A 81 8.29 1.32 17.53
CA GLY A 81 9.61 1.66 18.07
C GLY A 81 9.84 3.17 18.21
N GLN A 82 10.92 3.56 18.89
CA GLN A 82 11.29 4.98 19.09
C GLN A 82 11.70 5.69 17.80
N ARG A 83 12.21 4.93 16.82
CA ARG A 83 12.61 5.45 15.52
C ARG A 83 11.37 5.72 14.68
N ALA A 84 11.07 7.00 14.46
CA ALA A 84 10.02 7.44 13.56
C ALA A 84 10.29 6.96 12.12
N PHE A 85 9.21 6.73 11.36
CA PHE A 85 9.30 6.40 9.95
C PHE A 85 9.65 7.65 9.14
N ASP A 86 10.65 7.53 8.27
CA ASP A 86 10.92 8.52 7.23
C ASP A 86 10.36 7.99 5.91
N LEU A 87 9.19 8.52 5.53
CA LEU A 87 8.49 8.11 4.31
C LEU A 87 9.00 8.84 3.06
N PHE A 88 9.87 9.84 3.20
CA PHE A 88 10.46 10.56 2.05
C PHE A 88 11.63 9.78 1.44
N ASN A 89 12.32 8.98 2.26
CA ASN A 89 13.43 8.16 1.81
C ASN A 89 12.94 6.79 1.28
N PRO A 90 13.07 6.49 -0.03
CA PRO A 90 12.62 5.22 -0.60
C PRO A 90 13.38 4.01 -0.06
N ASN A 91 14.59 4.21 0.47
CA ASN A 91 15.44 3.15 1.01
C ASN A 91 15.41 3.10 2.55
N PHE A 92 14.40 3.70 3.18
CA PHE A 92 14.27 3.70 4.63
C PHE A 92 14.00 2.31 5.18
N LYS A 93 14.93 1.81 6.02
CA LYS A 93 14.74 0.58 6.78
C LYS A 93 14.28 0.89 8.20
N SER A 94 13.02 0.59 8.50
CA SER A 94 12.47 0.66 9.85
C SER A 94 13.07 -0.42 10.75
N THR A 95 12.92 -0.26 12.07
CA THR A 95 13.34 -1.29 13.04
C THR A 95 12.61 -2.61 12.81
N CYS A 96 11.31 -2.55 12.51
CA CYS A 96 10.50 -3.71 12.13
C CYS A 96 11.02 -4.36 10.84
N GLN A 97 11.41 -3.57 9.83
CA GLN A 97 11.95 -4.11 8.58
C GLN A 97 13.30 -4.83 8.81
N ARG A 98 14.18 -4.27 9.64
CA ARG A 98 15.43 -4.96 10.05
C ARG A 98 15.14 -6.27 10.78
N PHE A 99 14.13 -6.28 11.64
CA PHE A 99 13.68 -7.50 12.31
C PHE A 99 13.21 -8.56 11.31
N VAL A 100 12.39 -8.19 10.33
CA VAL A 100 11.92 -9.11 9.28
C VAL A 100 13.07 -9.65 8.44
N GLU A 101 14.02 -8.80 8.04
CA GLU A 101 15.20 -9.23 7.28
C GLU A 101 15.99 -10.27 8.07
N LYS A 102 16.27 -9.99 9.35
CA LYS A 102 17.03 -10.89 10.22
C LYS A 102 16.29 -12.20 10.52
N TYR A 103 14.97 -12.13 10.72
CA TYR A 103 14.11 -13.29 10.86
C TYR A 103 14.17 -14.17 9.61
N THR A 104 14.11 -13.57 8.42
CA THR A 104 14.15 -14.32 7.16
C THR A 104 15.53 -14.93 6.90
N GLU A 105 16.61 -14.28 7.34
CA GLU A 105 17.97 -14.85 7.32
C GLU A 105 18.06 -16.11 8.18
N LEU A 106 17.60 -16.06 9.44
CA LEU A 106 17.61 -17.21 10.35
C LEU A 106 16.71 -18.35 9.85
N GLN A 107 15.56 -18.01 9.27
CA GLN A 107 14.67 -19.00 8.65
C GLN A 107 15.32 -19.78 7.50
N LYS A 108 16.19 -19.13 6.72
CA LYS A 108 16.94 -19.81 5.64
C LYS A 108 18.02 -20.76 6.17
N LEU A 109 18.49 -20.57 7.41
CA LEU A 109 19.49 -21.45 8.04
C LEU A 109 18.89 -22.77 8.55
N GLY A 110 17.57 -22.94 8.48
CA GLY A 110 16.90 -24.21 8.77
C GLY A 110 16.15 -24.25 10.10
N GLU A 111 16.04 -23.12 10.81
CA GLU A 111 15.16 -23.03 11.97
C GLU A 111 13.69 -23.04 11.55
N THR A 112 12.92 -24.02 12.05
CA THR A 112 11.50 -24.17 11.69
C THR A 112 10.53 -23.69 12.77
N ASP A 113 11.03 -23.45 13.98
CA ASP A 113 10.20 -23.12 15.15
C ASP A 113 10.04 -21.60 15.27
N GLU A 114 8.82 -21.11 15.01
CA GLU A 114 8.49 -19.67 14.93
C GLU A 114 8.77 -18.92 16.24
N GLU A 115 8.66 -19.58 17.40
CA GLU A 115 8.91 -18.94 18.70
C GLU A 115 10.41 -18.76 18.94
N LYS A 116 11.20 -19.79 18.65
CA LYS A 116 12.67 -19.73 18.77
C LYS A 116 13.24 -18.70 17.82
N LEU A 117 12.80 -18.73 16.56
CA LEU A 117 13.26 -17.82 15.52
C LEU A 117 12.97 -16.36 15.89
N PHE A 118 11.78 -16.08 16.44
CA PHE A 118 11.42 -14.74 16.89
C PHE A 118 12.32 -14.26 18.04
N VAL A 119 12.58 -15.13 19.03
CA VAL A 119 13.44 -14.79 20.19
C VAL A 119 14.90 -14.60 19.78
N GLU A 120 15.42 -15.46 18.90
CA GLU A 120 16.80 -15.38 18.40
C GLU A 120 17.01 -14.15 17.53
N THR A 121 16.04 -13.82 16.67
CA THR A 121 16.04 -12.56 15.92
C THR A 121 16.12 -11.35 16.85
N GLY A 122 15.33 -11.36 17.94
CA GLY A 122 15.38 -10.31 18.95
C GLY A 122 16.76 -10.17 19.61
N LYS A 123 17.38 -11.30 19.98
CA LYS A 123 18.74 -11.32 20.55
C LYS A 123 19.79 -10.80 19.56
N ALA A 124 19.70 -11.19 18.29
CA ALA A 124 20.61 -10.72 17.24
C ALA A 124 20.53 -9.20 17.06
N LEU A 125 19.32 -8.64 17.02
CA LEU A 125 19.14 -7.19 16.90
C LEU A 125 19.59 -6.40 18.14
N LEU A 126 19.45 -6.98 19.34
CA LEU A 126 20.02 -6.39 20.56
C LEU A 126 21.55 -6.37 20.50
N ALA A 127 22.19 -7.40 19.94
CA ALA A 127 23.64 -7.43 19.73
C ALA A 127 24.12 -6.38 18.71
N GLU A 128 23.27 -6.03 17.73
CA GLU A 128 23.50 -4.92 16.80
C GLU A 128 23.21 -3.53 17.40
N GLY A 129 22.79 -3.46 18.67
CA GLY A 129 22.51 -2.22 19.38
C GLY A 129 21.13 -1.62 19.10
N VAL A 130 20.19 -2.38 18.52
CA VAL A 130 18.82 -1.91 18.28
C VAL A 130 18.01 -1.98 19.57
N ILE A 131 17.33 -0.88 19.93
CA ILE A 131 16.48 -0.81 21.12
C ILE A 131 15.14 -1.49 20.85
N LEU A 132 14.86 -2.59 21.56
CA LEU A 132 13.58 -3.30 21.51
C LEU A 132 12.90 -3.24 22.89
N ARG A 133 11.80 -2.48 23.02
CA ARG A 133 11.02 -2.35 24.25
C ARG A 133 9.71 -3.10 24.13
N ARG A 134 9.41 -4.04 25.04
CA ARG A 134 8.15 -4.79 25.02
C ARG A 134 6.99 -3.94 25.53
N VAL A 135 5.82 -4.10 24.89
CA VAL A 135 4.56 -3.48 25.30
C VAL A 135 4.04 -4.24 26.52
N GLY A 136 4.42 -3.79 27.72
CA GLY A 136 4.02 -4.41 28.99
C GLY A 136 4.97 -4.13 30.14
N GLU A 137 6.28 -4.02 29.88
CA GLU A 137 7.30 -3.73 30.91
C GLU A 137 7.38 -2.25 31.29
N ALA A 138 6.65 -1.38 30.59
CA ALA A 138 6.77 0.07 30.68
C ALA A 138 6.15 0.73 31.93
N ARG A 139 5.43 0.00 32.80
CA ARG A 139 4.71 0.59 33.95
C ARG A 139 5.38 0.39 35.31
N THR A 140 6.41 -0.45 35.45
CA THR A 140 6.98 -0.77 36.77
C THR A 140 8.12 0.17 37.20
N VAL A 141 8.83 0.80 36.27
CA VAL A 141 10.03 1.60 36.60
C VAL A 141 9.68 3.01 37.12
N SER A 142 8.51 3.56 36.77
CA SER A 142 8.12 4.90 37.24
C SER A 142 7.53 4.91 38.66
N ILE A 143 7.01 3.80 39.16
CA ILE A 143 6.38 3.74 40.50
C ILE A 143 7.43 3.53 41.60
N SER A 144 8.50 2.78 41.34
CA SER A 144 9.55 2.51 42.34
C SER A 144 10.39 3.75 42.67
N LEU A 145 10.69 4.60 41.67
CA LEU A 145 11.43 5.85 41.88
C LEU A 145 10.60 6.91 42.64
N LEU A 146 9.28 6.96 42.42
CA LEU A 146 8.38 7.84 43.17
C LEU A 146 8.21 7.37 44.63
N LYS A 147 8.15 6.06 44.89
CA LYS A 147 8.12 5.55 46.28
C LYS A 147 9.41 5.83 47.06
N LEU A 148 10.57 5.71 46.41
CA LEU A 148 11.86 6.02 47.07
C LEU A 148 12.02 7.52 47.36
N LEU A 149 11.44 8.40 46.53
CA LEU A 149 11.45 9.85 46.72
C LEU A 149 10.36 10.37 47.67
N LEU A 150 9.26 9.65 47.84
CA LEU A 150 8.13 10.04 48.71
C LEU A 150 8.12 9.35 50.08
N GLY A 151 9.04 8.43 50.36
CA GLY A 151 9.17 7.82 51.70
C GLY A 151 7.90 7.12 52.18
N LEU A 152 7.21 6.39 51.29
CA LEU A 152 6.11 5.47 51.60
C LEU A 152 6.49 4.03 51.29
#